data_AF-A0A416VVP0-F1
#
_entry.id   AF-A0A416VVP0-F1
#
_cell.length_a   1.000
_cell.length_b   1.000
_cell.length_c   1.000
_cell.angle_alpha   90.00
_cell.angle_beta   90.00
_cell.angle_gamma   90.00
#
_symmetry.space_group_name_H-M   'P 1'
#
loop_
_entity.id
_entity.type
_entity.pdbx_description
1 polymer ?
#
loop_
_entity_poly.entity_id
_entity_poly.type
_entity_poly.pdbx_seq_one_letter_code
_entity_poly.pdbx_strand_id
1 'polypeptide(L)'
;MYIYTHTTHKKMKTTLFSKNREEKNYELFFEPEELHRVQYFLETKQFLGLSELQKSEDDNTGMKLKLSLAERGKLVTAQLFEYIMSAYEAVSPIMIFRNKEAVALSGAVTLDE
;
A
#
# COMPACT_ATOMS: atom_id res chain seq x y z
N MET A 1 1.71 49.63 27.22
CA MET A 1 1.35 48.20 27.42
C MET A 1 0.82 47.70 26.09
N TYR A 2 1.67 47.03 25.30
CA TYR A 2 1.32 46.57 23.96
C TYR A 2 0.74 45.16 24.04
N ILE A 3 -0.53 44.99 23.66
CA ILE A 3 -1.19 43.68 23.65
C ILE A 3 -0.84 43.01 22.32
N TYR A 4 0.06 42.04 22.37
CA TYR A 4 0.43 41.21 21.23
C TYR A 4 -0.62 40.11 21.07
N THR A 5 -1.54 40.25 20.11
CA THR A 5 -2.48 39.17 19.79
C THR A 5 -1.76 38.14 18.92
N HIS A 6 -1.32 37.05 19.54
CA HIS A 6 -0.78 35.90 18.84
C HIS A 6 -1.93 35.09 18.22
N THR A 7 -2.26 35.35 16.96
CA THR A 7 -3.18 34.51 16.19
C THR A 7 -2.48 33.20 15.84
N THR A 8 -2.72 32.17 16.65
CA THR A 8 -2.33 30.80 16.30
C THR A 8 -3.24 30.30 15.18
N HIS A 9 -2.71 30.25 13.97
CA HIS A 9 -3.32 29.49 12.88
C HIS A 9 -3.34 28.02 13.29
N LYS A 10 -4.45 27.57 13.87
CA LYS A 10 -4.74 26.16 14.11
C LYS A 10 -4.79 25.47 12.75
N LYS A 11 -3.67 24.86 12.33
CA LYS A 11 -3.64 23.93 11.20
C LYS A 11 -4.68 22.86 11.49
N MET A 12 -5.79 22.92 10.78
CA MET A 12 -6.84 21.94 10.83
C MET A 12 -6.28 20.66 10.24
N LYS A 13 -5.85 19.71 11.08
CA LYS A 13 -5.66 18.32 10.69
C LYS A 13 -7.06 17.75 10.47
N THR A 14 -7.53 17.76 9.24
CA THR A 14 -8.67 16.96 8.82
C THR A 14 -8.23 15.49 8.82
N THR A 15 -8.25 14.86 9.98
CA THR A 15 -8.36 13.40 10.03
C THR A 15 -9.78 13.07 9.60
N LEU A 16 -9.91 12.68 8.32
CA LEU A 16 -11.12 12.15 7.74
C LEU A 16 -11.39 10.77 8.38
N PHE A 17 -11.90 10.75 9.61
CA PHE A 17 -12.35 9.52 10.25
C PHE A 17 -13.69 9.13 9.62
N SER A 18 -13.64 8.48 8.45
CA SER A 18 -14.78 7.74 7.94
C SER A 18 -14.92 6.45 8.74
N LYS A 19 -15.88 6.45 9.67
CA LYS A 19 -16.72 5.30 10.08
C LYS A 19 -16.10 3.92 9.77
N ASN A 20 -15.53 3.27 10.80
CA ASN A 20 -15.07 1.87 10.83
C ASN A 20 -15.75 0.95 9.80
N ARG A 21 -15.24 0.95 8.57
CA ARG A 21 -15.26 -0.19 7.66
C ARG A 21 -13.88 -0.77 7.84
N GLU A 22 -13.79 -1.98 8.38
CA GLU A 22 -12.52 -2.66 8.64
C GLU A 22 -11.67 -2.65 7.37
N GLU A 23 -10.74 -1.70 7.32
CA GLU A 23 -9.72 -1.61 6.30
C GLU A 23 -8.67 -2.66 6.66
N LYS A 24 -8.52 -3.67 5.82
CA LYS A 24 -7.53 -4.72 6.02
C LYS A 24 -6.26 -4.32 5.28
N ASN A 25 -5.14 -4.27 6.00
CA ASN A 25 -3.84 -3.95 5.42
C ASN A 25 -3.04 -5.23 5.25
N TYR A 26 -2.42 -5.40 4.09
CA TYR A 26 -1.52 -6.51 3.78
C TYR A 26 -0.17 -5.95 3.37
N GLU A 27 0.90 -6.58 3.85
CA GLU A 27 2.27 -6.26 3.44
C GLU A 27 2.87 -7.55 2.87
N LEU A 28 3.31 -7.48 1.61
CA LEU A 28 3.96 -8.59 0.92
C LEU A 28 5.41 -8.22 0.66
N PHE A 29 6.32 -9.10 1.05
CA PHE A 29 7.76 -8.92 0.89
C PHE A 29 8.27 -9.80 -0.24
N PHE A 30 9.17 -9.25 -1.04
CA PHE A 30 9.74 -9.91 -2.20
C PHE A 30 11.22 -9.57 -2.33
N GLU A 31 11.95 -10.43 -3.02
CA GLU A 31 13.36 -10.19 -3.36
C GLU A 31 13.50 -8.91 -4.22
N PRO A 32 14.63 -8.18 -4.12
CA PRO A 32 14.84 -6.93 -4.86
C PRO A 32 14.66 -7.07 -6.38
N GLU A 33 15.06 -8.20 -6.95
CA GLU A 33 15.02 -8.47 -8.39
C GLU A 33 13.58 -8.53 -8.94
N GLU A 34 12.59 -8.77 -8.07
CA GLU A 34 11.20 -8.93 -8.47
C GLU A 34 10.49 -7.58 -8.72
N LEU A 35 11.13 -6.44 -8.42
CA LEU A 35 10.49 -5.10 -8.45
C LEU A 35 9.75 -4.82 -9.76
N HIS A 36 10.44 -5.02 -10.88
CA HIS A 36 9.88 -4.79 -12.20
C HIS A 36 8.71 -5.75 -12.50
N ARG A 37 8.76 -6.98 -11.98
CA ARG A 37 7.70 -7.98 -12.17
C ARG A 37 6.46 -7.65 -11.34
N VAL A 38 6.63 -7.22 -10.08
CA VAL A 38 5.50 -6.74 -9.26
C VAL A 38 4.85 -5.54 -9.91
N GLN A 39 5.64 -4.53 -10.30
CA GLN A 39 5.12 -3.34 -10.96
C GLN A 39 4.35 -3.70 -12.24
N TYR A 40 4.94 -4.57 -13.08
CA TYR A 40 4.29 -5.06 -14.29
C TYR A 40 2.94 -5.74 -13.99
N PHE A 41 2.85 -6.63 -12.99
CA PHE A 41 1.59 -7.30 -12.65
C PHE A 41 0.51 -6.35 -12.12
N LEU A 42 0.90 -5.32 -11.37
CA LEU A 42 -0.04 -4.30 -10.89
C LEU A 42 -0.56 -3.42 -12.05
N GLU A 43 0.32 -2.97 -12.94
CA GLU A 43 -0.03 -2.11 -14.07
C GLU A 43 -0.86 -2.84 -15.13
N THR A 44 -0.51 -4.09 -15.42
CA THR A 44 -1.23 -4.95 -16.38
C THR A 44 -2.43 -5.67 -15.77
N LYS A 45 -2.64 -5.55 -14.45
CA LYS A 45 -3.74 -6.18 -13.70
C LYS A 45 -3.71 -7.71 -13.72
N GLN A 46 -2.52 -8.29 -13.91
CA GLN A 46 -2.28 -9.73 -13.90
C GLN A 46 -1.95 -10.21 -12.48
N PHE A 47 -2.88 -10.00 -11.54
CA PHE A 47 -2.62 -10.15 -10.10
C PHE A 47 -2.25 -11.57 -9.65
N LEU A 48 -2.71 -12.61 -10.38
CA LEU A 48 -2.33 -14.00 -10.09
C LEU A 48 -0.83 -14.25 -10.22
N GLY A 49 -0.11 -13.45 -11.01
CA GLY A 49 1.34 -13.55 -11.11
C GLY A 49 2.07 -13.21 -9.80
N LEU A 50 1.42 -12.47 -8.87
CA LEU A 50 2.03 -12.09 -7.59
C LEU A 50 2.32 -13.27 -6.65
N SER A 51 1.64 -14.41 -6.82
CA SER A 51 1.92 -15.64 -6.08
C SER A 51 3.10 -16.41 -6.63
N GLU A 52 3.50 -16.16 -7.89
CA GLU A 52 4.63 -16.83 -8.56
C GLU A 52 5.98 -16.14 -8.32
N LEU A 53 5.97 -15.00 -7.65
CA LEU A 53 7.16 -14.21 -7.37
C LEU A 53 7.92 -14.73 -6.15
N GLN A 54 9.24 -14.60 -6.18
CA GLN A 54 10.08 -14.98 -5.05
C GLN A 54 9.81 -14.05 -3.85
N LYS A 55 9.35 -14.65 -2.75
CA LYS A 55 9.09 -13.95 -1.48
C LYS A 55 10.41 -13.77 -0.74
N SER A 56 10.57 -12.63 -0.09
CA SER A 56 11.67 -12.43 0.86
C SER A 56 11.27 -12.99 2.22
N GLU A 57 12.20 -13.71 2.86
CA GLU A 57 12.07 -14.15 4.26
C GLU A 57 12.51 -13.06 5.25
N ASP A 58 13.23 -12.05 4.79
CA ASP A 58 13.77 -10.95 5.60
C ASP A 58 12.96 -9.68 5.36
N ASP A 59 12.51 -9.06 6.46
CA ASP A 59 11.76 -7.82 6.44
C ASP A 59 12.66 -6.58 6.30
N ASN A 60 13.99 -6.74 6.32
CA ASN A 60 14.99 -5.66 6.21
C ASN A 60 15.77 -5.68 4.90
N THR A 61 15.32 -6.42 3.89
CA THR A 61 15.94 -6.44 2.56
C THR A 61 14.87 -6.54 1.48
N GLY A 62 15.21 -6.10 0.27
CA GLY A 62 14.33 -6.20 -0.89
C GLY A 62 13.23 -5.15 -0.93
N MET A 63 12.03 -5.57 -1.31
CA MET A 63 10.92 -4.68 -1.56
C MET A 63 9.63 -5.12 -0.88
N LYS A 64 8.78 -4.14 -0.61
CA LYS A 64 7.51 -4.30 0.06
C LYS A 64 6.37 -3.74 -0.80
N LEU A 65 5.39 -4.58 -1.08
CA LEU A 65 4.09 -4.17 -1.61
C LEU A 65 3.13 -4.00 -0.44
N LYS A 66 2.69 -2.76 -0.22
CA LYS A 66 1.64 -2.46 0.76
C LYS A 66 0.29 -2.37 0.07
N LEU A 67 -0.68 -3.12 0.59
CA LEU A 67 -2.06 -3.13 0.12
C LEU A 67 -2.99 -2.69 1.26
N SER A 68 -3.96 -1.84 0.93
CA SER A 68 -5.08 -1.51 1.82
C SER A 68 -6.38 -1.89 1.11
N LEU A 69 -7.11 -2.83 1.71
CA LEU A 69 -8.40 -3.33 1.25
C LEU A 69 -9.50 -2.62 2.04
N ALA A 70 -10.28 -1.80 1.36
CA ALA A 70 -11.44 -1.12 1.90
C ALA A 70 -12.74 -1.62 1.24
N GLU A 71 -13.87 -1.22 1.82
CA GLU A 71 -15.21 -1.49 1.27
C GLU A 71 -15.50 -2.99 1.02
N ARG A 72 -15.01 -3.88 1.89
CA ARG A 72 -15.10 -5.35 1.74
C ARG A 72 -14.41 -5.86 0.47
N GLY A 73 -13.21 -5.34 0.17
CA GLY A 73 -12.42 -5.74 -1.01
C GLY A 73 -12.89 -5.11 -2.32
N LYS A 74 -13.78 -4.11 -2.28
CA LYS A 74 -14.24 -3.38 -3.49
C LYS A 74 -13.37 -2.18 -3.84
N LEU A 75 -12.48 -1.78 -2.93
CA LEU A 75 -11.48 -0.75 -3.14
C LEU A 75 -10.15 -1.29 -2.61
N VAL A 76 -9.13 -1.33 -3.45
CA VAL A 76 -7.76 -1.66 -3.04
C VAL A 76 -6.84 -0.52 -3.41
N THR A 77 -6.02 -0.09 -2.47
CA THR A 77 -4.87 0.76 -2.76
C THR A 77 -3.60 -0.06 -2.67
N ALA A 78 -2.66 0.19 -3.57
CA ALA A 78 -1.39 -0.51 -3.65
C ALA A 78 -0.24 0.47 -3.81
N GLN A 79 0.87 0.23 -3.11
CA GLN A 79 2.09 1.03 -3.25
C GLN A 79 3.33 0.17 -3.01
N LEU A 80 4.36 0.37 -3.84
CA LEU A 80 5.65 -0.29 -3.75
C LEU A 80 6.64 0.54 -2.95
N PHE A 81 7.42 -0.15 -2.15
CA PHE A 81 8.50 0.38 -1.35
C PHE A 81 9.75 -0.46 -1.56
N GLU A 82 10.91 0.19 -1.58
CA GLU A 82 12.22 -0.46 -1.62
C GLU A 82 12.95 -0.19 -0.31
N TYR A 83 13.69 -1.17 0.20
CA TYR A 83 14.51 -0.99 1.39
C TYR A 83 15.82 -0.29 1.02
N ILE A 84 15.96 0.98 1.42
CA ILE A 84 17.13 1.82 1.13
C ILE A 84 17.68 2.35 2.45
N MET A 85 18.97 2.09 2.72
CA MET A 85 19.71 2.65 3.86
C MET A 85 18.93 2.59 5.20
N SER A 86 18.38 1.41 5.51
CA SER A 86 17.65 1.11 6.75
C SER A 86 16.18 1.56 6.84
N ALA A 87 15.56 1.99 5.75
CA ALA A 87 14.14 2.31 5.71
C ALA A 87 13.47 1.89 4.40
N TYR A 88 12.16 1.65 4.45
CA TYR A 88 11.34 1.45 3.26
C TYR A 88 10.91 2.80 2.68
N GLU A 89 11.39 3.09 1.49
CA GLU A 89 11.07 4.31 0.75
C GLU A 89 10.10 4.00 -0.40
N ALA A 90 9.13 4.87 -0.63
CA ALA A 90 8.14 4.65 -1.68
C ALA A 90 8.79 4.84 -3.06
N VAL A 91 8.70 3.80 -3.91
CA VAL A 91 9.27 3.80 -5.27
C VAL A 91 8.19 3.82 -6.36
N SER A 92 6.92 3.75 -5.98
CA SER A 92 5.78 3.89 -6.90
C SER A 92 4.75 4.91 -6.39
N PRO A 93 3.94 5.49 -7.30
CA PRO A 93 2.71 6.17 -6.91
C PRO A 93 1.73 5.18 -6.26
N ILE A 94 0.75 5.72 -5.53
CA ILE A 94 -0.39 4.94 -5.03
C ILE A 94 -1.28 4.56 -6.21
N MET A 95 -1.42 3.27 -6.45
CA MET A 95 -2.34 2.70 -7.42
C MET A 95 -3.68 2.41 -6.75
N ILE A 96 -4.79 2.67 -7.45
CA ILE A 96 -6.14 2.49 -6.91
C ILE A 96 -6.92 1.56 -7.82
N PHE A 97 -7.33 0.42 -7.28
CA PHE A 97 -8.14 -0.58 -7.95
C PHE A 97 -9.55 -0.58 -7.39
N ARG A 98 -10.55 -0.76 -8.25
CA ARG A 98 -11.97 -0.72 -7.87
C ARG A 98 -12.74 -1.92 -8.38
N ASN A 99 -13.78 -2.30 -7.65
CA ASN A 99 -14.75 -3.34 -8.02
C ASN A 99 -14.07 -4.65 -8.46
N LYS A 100 -14.16 -5.02 -9.75
CA LYS A 100 -13.64 -6.29 -10.26
C LYS A 100 -12.13 -6.44 -10.04
N GLU A 101 -11.37 -5.36 -10.24
CA GLU A 101 -9.92 -5.35 -10.07
C GLU A 101 -9.54 -5.47 -8.60
N ALA A 102 -10.25 -4.74 -7.74
CA ALA A 102 -10.07 -4.82 -6.29
C ALA A 102 -10.34 -6.22 -5.75
N VAL A 103 -11.41 -6.89 -6.23
CA VAL A 103 -11.76 -8.27 -5.83
C VAL A 103 -10.71 -9.26 -6.34
N ALA A 104 -10.23 -9.11 -7.58
CA ALA A 104 -9.20 -9.98 -8.15
C ALA A 104 -7.86 -9.85 -7.40
N LEU A 105 -7.43 -8.61 -7.11
CA LEU A 105 -6.21 -8.35 -6.35
C LEU A 105 -6.34 -8.83 -4.90
N SER A 106 -7.48 -8.57 -4.25
CA SER A 106 -7.76 -9.08 -2.90
C SER A 106 -7.66 -10.61 -2.87
N GLY A 107 -8.31 -11.29 -3.82
CA GLY A 107 -8.26 -12.74 -3.92
C GLY A 107 -6.83 -13.25 -4.12
N ALA A 108 -6.04 -12.61 -4.98
CA ALA A 108 -4.65 -13.02 -5.25
C ALA A 108 -3.75 -12.95 -4.01
N VAL A 109 -4.06 -12.10 -3.02
CA VAL A 109 -3.22 -11.89 -1.83
C VAL A 109 -3.76 -12.54 -0.56
N THR A 110 -5.00 -13.03 -0.57
CA THR A 110 -5.62 -13.75 0.55
C THR A 110 -5.69 -15.26 0.34
N LEU A 111 -5.10 -15.81 -0.73
CA LEU A 111 -5.19 -17.24 -1.06
C LEU A 111 -4.45 -18.16 -0.06
N ASP A 112 -3.60 -17.61 0.80
CA ASP A 112 -2.80 -18.36 1.77
C ASP A 112 -3.35 -18.28 3.23
N GLU A 113 -4.54 -17.71 3.46
CA GLU A 113 -5.29 -17.79 4.74
C GLU A 113 -6.35 -18.91 4.72
#